data_AF-A0A2W6E4Q8-F1
#
_entry.id   AF-A0A2W6E4Q8-F1
#
_cell.length_a   1.000
_cell.length_b   1.000
_cell.length_c   1.000
_cell.angle_alpha   90.00
_cell.angle_beta   90.00
_cell.angle_gamma   90.00
#
_symmetry.space_group_name_H-M   'P 1'
#
loop_
_entity.id
_entity.type
_entity.pdbx_description
1 polymer ?
#
loop_
_entity_poly.entity_id
_entity_poly.type
_entity_poly.pdbx_seq_one_letter_code
_entity_poly.pdbx_strand_id
1 'polypeptide(L)'
;MDRRVRRAVLERLAAVEEIAARAGATLSAPLARRHIQTITDGWRELLVQHQPDPTGRCPVCSGWLRRRRWPCEVWVTAHRHLIGDGTELAERPAKNSNPFCRPRQVQVVPRQLDAAAAERTVARKSSVHSPGGRASIHQA
;
A
#
# COMPACT_ATOMS: atom_id res chain seq x y z
N MET A 1 15.24 10.76 11.11
CA MET A 1 16.13 9.63 11.46
C MET A 1 17.52 9.97 11.02
N ASP A 2 18.49 9.90 11.93
CA ASP A 2 19.90 10.19 11.60
C ASP A 2 20.41 9.18 10.56
N ARG A 3 21.02 9.68 9.48
CA ARG A 3 21.62 8.85 8.43
C ARG A 3 22.67 7.89 9.02
N ARG A 4 23.34 8.28 10.11
CA ARG A 4 24.31 7.45 10.83
C ARG A 4 23.66 6.22 11.47
N VAL A 5 22.56 6.41 12.19
CA VAL A 5 21.81 5.30 12.80
C VAL A 5 21.31 4.34 11.73
N ARG A 6 20.74 4.86 10.63
CA ARG A 6 20.30 4.02 9.50
C ARG A 6 21.47 3.21 8.91
N ARG A 7 22.63 3.83 8.71
CA ARG A 7 23.81 3.16 8.16
C ARG A 7 24.28 2.01 9.07
N ALA A 8 24.45 2.30 10.36
CA ALA A 8 24.92 1.31 11.34
C ALA A 8 23.98 0.10 11.44
N VAL A 9 22.66 0.32 11.40
CA VAL A 9 21.68 -0.78 11.39
C VAL A 9 21.83 -1.65 10.14
N LEU A 10 21.95 -1.04 8.96
CA LEU A 10 22.10 -1.79 7.70
C LEU A 10 23.41 -2.57 7.63
N GLU A 11 24.52 -1.98 8.09
CA GLU A 11 25.81 -2.67 8.20
C GLU A 11 25.74 -3.86 9.15
N ARG A 12 25.06 -3.69 10.30
CA ARG A 12 24.85 -4.80 11.25
C ARG A 12 24.04 -5.93 10.64
N LEU A 13 22.99 -5.64 9.88
CA LEU A 13 22.18 -6.66 9.21
C LEU A 13 23.00 -7.42 8.16
N ALA A 14 23.80 -6.72 7.35
CA ALA A 14 24.68 -7.34 6.37
C ALA A 14 25.73 -8.26 7.03
N ALA A 15 26.31 -7.85 8.16
CA ALA A 15 27.24 -8.69 8.90
C ALA A 15 26.59 -9.97 9.46
N VAL A 16 25.33 -9.90 9.90
CA VAL A 16 24.57 -11.08 10.36
C VAL A 16 24.30 -12.04 9.21
N GLU A 17 23.95 -11.53 8.04
CA GLU A 17 23.73 -12.33 6.83
C GLU A 17 25.02 -13.02 6.36
N GLU A 18 26.15 -12.32 6.41
CA GLU A 18 27.46 -12.89 6.08
C GLU A 18 27.87 -14.01 7.06
N ILE A 19 27.58 -13.84 8.35
CA ILE A 19 27.79 -14.89 9.36
C ILE A 19 26.92 -16.10 9.03
N ALA A 20 25.64 -15.90 8.72
CA ALA A 20 24.72 -16.99 8.37
C ALA A 20 25.18 -17.72 7.10
N ALA A 21 25.63 -17.00 6.07
CA ALA A 21 26.11 -17.57 4.82
C ALA A 21 27.40 -18.40 5.00
N ARG A 22 28.33 -17.93 5.83
CA ARG A 22 29.59 -18.64 6.12
C ARG A 22 29.42 -19.82 7.07
N ALA A 23 28.41 -19.77 7.93
CA ALA A 23 28.26 -20.72 9.02
C ALA A 23 27.31 -21.88 8.73
N GLY A 24 27.09 -22.23 7.45
CA GLY A 24 26.15 -23.26 7.00
C GLY A 24 26.15 -24.60 7.77
N ALA A 25 27.23 -24.94 8.50
CA ALA A 25 27.25 -26.02 9.50
C ALA A 25 28.03 -25.72 10.81
N THR A 26 28.53 -24.49 11.01
CA THR A 26 29.54 -24.16 12.05
C THR A 26 29.06 -23.25 13.18
N LEU A 27 27.84 -22.71 13.08
CA LEU A 27 27.24 -21.91 14.16
C LEU A 27 26.86 -22.85 15.33
N SER A 28 27.38 -22.57 16.53
CA SER A 28 26.98 -23.33 17.71
C SER A 28 25.49 -23.10 18.01
N ALA A 29 24.78 -24.17 18.40
CA ALA A 29 23.35 -24.10 18.72
C ALA A 29 23.01 -23.02 19.79
N PRO A 30 23.81 -22.78 20.84
CA PRO A 30 23.57 -21.69 21.78
C PRO A 30 23.68 -20.30 21.14
N LEU A 31 24.67 -20.10 20.27
CA LEU A 31 24.87 -18.83 19.59
C LEU A 31 23.73 -18.55 18.61
N ALA A 32 23.36 -19.56 17.79
CA ALA A 32 22.21 -19.47 16.89
C ALA A 32 20.91 -19.13 17.65
N ARG A 33 20.65 -19.82 18.78
CA ARG A 33 19.48 -19.56 19.62
C ARG A 33 19.44 -18.12 20.14
N ARG A 34 20.57 -17.59 20.61
CA ARG A 34 20.67 -16.21 21.10
C ARG A 34 20.38 -15.20 19.98
N HIS A 35 20.88 -15.44 18.77
CA HIS A 35 20.61 -14.57 17.62
C HIS A 35 19.13 -14.59 17.22
N ILE A 36 18.52 -15.78 17.14
CA ILE A 36 17.09 -15.91 16.87
C ILE A 36 16.28 -15.17 17.93
N GLN A 37 16.59 -15.37 19.22
CA GLN A 37 15.92 -14.67 20.33
C GLN A 37 15.99 -13.15 20.15
N THR A 38 17.20 -12.62 19.95
CA THR A 38 17.43 -11.18 19.74
C THR A 38 16.59 -10.62 18.58
N ILE A 39 16.52 -11.34 17.46
CA ILE A 39 15.72 -10.92 16.29
C ILE A 39 14.22 -10.99 16.63
N THR A 40 13.76 -12.06 17.27
CA THR A 40 12.35 -12.21 17.66
C THR A 40 11.92 -11.13 18.66
N ASP A 41 12.80 -10.73 19.57
CA ASP A 41 12.52 -9.67 20.55
C ASP A 41 12.39 -8.31 19.86
N GLY A 42 13.29 -7.99 18.92
CA GLY A 42 13.17 -6.77 18.11
C GLY A 42 11.87 -6.73 17.28
N TRP A 43 11.43 -7.87 16.74
CA TRP A 43 10.14 -7.96 16.06
C TRP A 43 8.97 -7.74 17.03
N ARG A 44 8.98 -8.35 18.22
CA ARG A 44 7.92 -8.14 19.23
C ARG A 44 7.81 -6.66 19.60
N GLU A 45 8.93 -6.01 19.88
CA GLU A 45 8.98 -4.59 20.23
C GLU A 45 8.39 -3.72 19.11
N LEU A 46 8.83 -3.95 17.85
CA LEU A 46 8.31 -3.23 16.69
C LEU A 46 6.80 -3.44 16.50
N LEU A 47 6.33 -4.69 16.60
CA LEU A 47 4.92 -5.02 16.37
C LEU A 47 4.00 -4.46 17.46
N VAL A 48 4.47 -4.40 18.72
CA VAL A 48 3.75 -3.76 19.83
C VAL A 48 3.46 -2.29 19.51
N GLN A 49 4.45 -1.55 19.01
CA GLN A 49 4.28 -0.14 18.63
C GLN A 49 3.26 0.03 17.48
N HIS A 50 3.08 -0.99 16.66
CA HIS A 50 2.18 -0.98 15.51
C HIS A 50 0.80 -1.61 15.76
N GLN A 51 0.45 -1.94 17.00
CA GLN A 51 -0.88 -2.44 17.35
C GLN A 51 -2.00 -1.45 16.96
N PRO A 52 -3.22 -1.94 16.66
CA PRO A 52 -4.34 -1.05 16.41
C PRO A 52 -4.70 -0.28 17.68
N ASP A 53 -4.95 1.01 17.52
CA ASP A 53 -5.60 1.84 18.53
C ASP A 53 -7.08 1.43 18.71
N PRO A 54 -7.82 2.01 19.68
CA PRO A 54 -9.24 1.71 19.87
C PRO A 54 -10.13 1.96 18.64
N THR A 55 -9.62 2.67 17.63
CA THR A 55 -10.33 2.98 16.38
C THR A 55 -9.92 2.06 15.22
N GLY A 56 -9.12 1.03 15.48
CA GLY A 56 -8.64 0.07 14.50
C GLY A 56 -7.55 0.62 13.58
N ARG A 57 -6.79 1.63 14.00
CA ARG A 57 -5.73 2.27 13.19
C ARG A 57 -4.36 2.10 13.84
N CYS A 58 -3.32 2.06 13.02
CA CYS A 58 -1.95 1.99 13.55
C CYS A 58 -1.47 3.41 13.95
N PRO A 59 -1.17 3.66 15.23
CA PRO A 59 -0.83 5.01 15.70
C PRO A 59 0.47 5.52 15.06
N VAL A 60 1.48 4.66 14.91
CA VAL A 60 2.79 4.99 14.33
C VAL A 60 2.69 5.31 12.83
N CYS A 61 1.95 4.52 12.07
CA CYS A 61 1.77 4.75 10.63
C CYS A 61 0.76 5.85 10.30
N SER A 62 -0.15 6.17 11.22
CA SER A 62 -1.29 7.05 10.93
C SER A 62 -0.92 8.52 10.76
N GLY A 63 0.24 8.97 11.25
CA GLY A 63 0.72 10.35 11.12
C GLY A 63 -0.34 11.44 11.39
N TRP A 64 -0.06 12.67 11.01
CA TRP A 64 -1.03 13.77 11.19
C TRP A 64 -2.10 13.82 10.08
N LEU A 65 -1.82 13.21 8.91
CA LEU A 65 -2.66 13.38 7.70
C LEU A 65 -3.05 12.08 6.98
N ARG A 66 -2.61 10.90 7.44
CA ARG A 66 -2.77 9.63 6.69
C ARG A 66 -3.28 8.53 7.62
N ARG A 67 -4.60 8.47 7.85
CA ARG A 67 -5.25 7.41 8.64
C ARG A 67 -5.08 6.02 7.99
N ARG A 68 -3.95 5.37 8.22
CA ARG A 68 -3.70 3.98 7.79
C ARG A 68 -4.49 3.04 8.71
N ARG A 69 -5.42 2.27 8.11
CA ARG A 69 -6.11 1.18 8.80
C ARG A 69 -5.13 0.07 9.15
N TRP A 70 -5.34 -0.56 10.28
CA TRP A 70 -4.66 -1.80 10.62
C TRP A 70 -5.24 -2.96 9.77
N PRO A 71 -4.43 -3.95 9.33
CA PRO A 71 -2.98 -4.05 9.51
C PRO A 71 -2.22 -3.12 8.58
N CYS A 72 -1.23 -2.43 9.14
CA CYS A 72 -0.34 -1.55 8.39
C CYS A 72 0.77 -2.34 7.67
N GLU A 73 1.55 -1.68 6.83
CA GLU A 73 2.61 -2.30 6.02
C GLU A 73 3.64 -3.08 6.85
N VAL A 74 3.93 -2.63 8.08
CA VAL A 74 4.83 -3.34 9.01
C VAL A 74 4.25 -4.71 9.40
N TRP A 75 2.96 -4.78 9.74
CA TRP A 75 2.28 -6.04 10.04
C TRP A 75 2.18 -6.96 8.82
N VAL A 76 1.92 -6.39 7.64
CA VAL A 76 1.90 -7.16 6.37
C VAL A 76 3.27 -7.77 6.09
N THR A 77 4.33 -6.98 6.27
CA THR A 77 5.71 -7.43 6.07
C THR A 77 6.09 -8.50 7.09
N ALA A 78 5.75 -8.30 8.36
CA ALA A 78 5.99 -9.28 9.42
C ALA A 78 5.27 -10.61 9.12
N HIS A 79 4.00 -10.57 8.71
CA HIS A 79 3.27 -11.77 8.32
C HIS A 79 3.98 -12.50 7.17
N ARG A 80 4.40 -11.79 6.12
CA ARG A 80 5.11 -12.40 4.98
C ARG A 80 6.41 -13.09 5.40
N HIS A 81 7.20 -12.47 6.28
CA HIS A 81 8.54 -12.99 6.61
C HIS A 81 8.59 -13.92 7.83
N LEU A 82 7.63 -13.84 8.74
CA LEU A 82 7.58 -14.68 9.95
C LEU A 82 6.66 -15.89 9.79
N ILE A 83 5.66 -15.80 8.92
CA ILE A 83 4.64 -16.85 8.72
C ILE A 83 4.67 -17.36 7.27
N GLY A 84 4.85 -16.48 6.28
CA GLY A 84 5.01 -16.91 4.89
C GLY A 84 6.28 -17.77 4.72
N ASP A 85 6.17 -18.84 3.93
CA ASP A 85 7.10 -19.98 3.89
C ASP A 85 8.53 -19.67 3.40
N GLY A 86 8.93 -18.40 3.24
CA GLY A 86 10.26 -18.03 2.73
C GLY A 86 10.57 -18.47 1.29
N THR A 87 9.65 -19.20 0.65
CA THR A 87 9.75 -19.76 -0.71
C THR A 87 9.20 -18.83 -1.78
N GLU A 88 8.44 -17.79 -1.41
CA GLU A 88 7.89 -16.79 -2.34
C GLU A 88 8.92 -15.70 -2.73
N LEU A 89 10.17 -16.07 -2.99
CA LEU A 89 11.19 -15.11 -3.46
C LEU A 89 10.92 -14.60 -4.89
N ALA A 90 9.85 -15.03 -5.57
CA ALA A 90 9.69 -14.84 -7.01
C ALA A 90 8.44 -14.11 -7.51
N GLU A 91 7.43 -13.84 -6.68
CA GLU A 91 6.26 -13.09 -7.16
C GLU A 91 6.11 -11.81 -6.36
N ARG A 92 6.70 -10.73 -6.90
CA ARG A 92 6.46 -9.36 -6.42
C ARG A 92 4.94 -9.14 -6.41
N PRO A 93 4.28 -9.11 -5.24
CA PRO A 93 2.84 -8.89 -5.22
C PRO A 93 2.61 -7.49 -5.79
N ALA A 94 1.59 -7.36 -6.64
CA ALA A 94 1.18 -6.06 -7.17
C ALA A 94 1.11 -5.05 -6.01
N LYS A 95 1.66 -3.85 -6.22
CA LYS A 95 1.99 -2.81 -5.20
C LYS A 95 0.79 -2.32 -4.33
N ASN A 96 -0.32 -3.04 -4.31
CA ASN A 96 -1.61 -2.65 -3.77
C ASN A 96 -2.47 -3.82 -3.26
N SER A 97 -2.06 -5.10 -3.34
CA SER A 97 -2.81 -6.19 -2.72
C SER A 97 -2.37 -6.37 -1.26
N ASN A 98 -3.04 -5.67 -0.33
CA ASN A 98 -2.96 -6.02 1.08
C ASN A 98 -3.73 -7.34 1.27
N PRO A 99 -3.10 -8.47 1.64
CA PRO A 99 -3.79 -9.75 1.81
C PRO A 99 -4.86 -9.73 2.91
N PHE A 100 -4.83 -8.72 3.78
CA PHE A 100 -5.84 -8.48 4.81
C PHE A 100 -6.97 -7.55 4.38
N CYS A 101 -6.86 -6.89 3.23
CA CYS A 101 -7.97 -6.15 2.64
C CYS A 101 -8.67 -7.05 1.63
N ARG A 102 -9.81 -7.64 2.01
CA ARG A 102 -10.71 -8.26 1.02
C ARG A 102 -11.06 -7.20 -0.04
N PRO A 103 -10.78 -7.42 -1.34
CA PRO A 103 -11.33 -6.56 -2.36
C PRO A 103 -12.85 -6.67 -2.26
N ARG A 104 -13.53 -5.53 -2.07
CA ARG A 104 -14.99 -5.47 -2.22
C ARG A 104 -15.25 -5.87 -3.67
N GLN A 105 -15.85 -7.03 -3.92
CA GLN A 105 -16.25 -7.44 -5.25
C GLN A 105 -17.24 -6.39 -5.76
N VAL A 106 -16.75 -5.49 -6.62
CA VAL A 106 -17.61 -4.60 -7.39
C VAL A 106 -18.05 -5.45 -8.57
N GLN A 107 -19.31 -5.90 -8.52
CA GLN A 107 -19.93 -6.53 -9.68
C GLN A 107 -20.09 -5.45 -10.75
N VAL A 108 -19.18 -5.43 -11.73
CA VAL A 108 -19.30 -4.57 -12.90
C VAL A 108 -20.41 -5.17 -13.74
N VAL A 109 -21.63 -4.67 -13.58
CA VAL A 109 -22.75 -5.01 -14.46
C VAL A 109 -22.54 -4.23 -15.76
N PRO A 110 -22.38 -4.89 -16.92
CA PRO A 110 -22.32 -4.19 -18.20
C PRO A 110 -23.63 -3.43 -18.41
N ARG A 111 -23.54 -2.10 -18.54
CA ARG A 111 -24.68 -1.29 -18.96
C ARG A 111 -24.93 -1.61 -20.44
N GLN A 112 -25.91 -2.47 -20.72
CA GLN A 112 -26.38 -2.63 -22.09
C GLN A 112 -26.99 -1.29 -22.53
N LEU A 113 -26.30 -0.60 -23.43
CA LEU A 113 -26.84 0.53 -24.15
C LEU A 113 -27.64 -0.06 -25.31
N ASP A 114 -28.95 -0.13 -25.15
CA ASP A 114 -29.85 -0.43 -26.25
C ASP A 114 -29.66 0.61 -27.35
N ALA A 115 -29.19 0.16 -28.51
CA ALA A 115 -28.81 0.99 -29.65
C ALA A 115 -29.99 1.78 -30.27
N ALA A 116 -31.22 1.59 -29.79
CA ALA A 116 -32.42 2.21 -30.35
C ALA A 116 -32.70 3.65 -29.85
N ALA A 117 -31.93 4.19 -28.90
CA ALA A 117 -32.20 5.52 -28.32
C ALA A 117 -31.26 6.65 -28.81
N ALA A 118 -30.27 6.35 -29.67
CA ALA A 118 -29.26 7.33 -30.08
C ALA A 118 -29.67 8.26 -31.24
N GLU A 119 -30.73 7.93 -32.00
CA GLU A 119 -31.12 8.73 -33.16
C GLU A 119 -32.01 9.94 -32.84
N ARG A 120 -32.51 10.07 -31.61
CA ARG A 120 -33.43 11.17 -31.25
C ARG A 120 -32.76 12.43 -30.69
N THR A 121 -31.48 12.40 -30.35
CA THR A 121 -30.82 13.55 -29.68
C THR A 121 -29.99 14.44 -30.60
N VAL A 122 -29.70 14.01 -31.84
CA VAL A 122 -28.92 14.82 -32.80
C VAL A 122 -29.79 15.89 -33.50
N ALA A 123 -31.10 15.66 -33.65
CA ALA A 123 -31.99 16.62 -34.31
C ALA A 123 -32.27 17.91 -33.51
N ARG A 124 -32.01 17.93 -32.21
CA ARG A 124 -32.36 19.08 -31.34
C ARG A 124 -31.29 20.18 -31.29
N LYS A 125 -30.09 19.94 -31.85
CA LYS A 125 -28.95 20.89 -31.77
C LYS A 125 -28.84 21.85 -32.96
N SER A 126 -29.59 21.61 -34.05
CA SER A 126 -29.54 22.41 -35.27
C SER A 126 -30.49 23.62 -35.29
N SER A 127 -31.37 23.76 -34.29
CA SER A 127 -32.44 24.78 -34.30
C SER A 127 -32.13 26.05 -33.49
N VAL A 128 -30.94 26.21 -32.91
CA VAL A 128 -30.66 27.33 -31.98
C VAL A 128 -29.66 28.37 -32.53
N HIS A 129 -29.19 28.23 -33.79
CA HIS A 129 -28.31 29.25 -34.39
C HIS A 129 -29.08 30.26 -35.26
N SER A 130 -29.30 31.42 -34.63
CA SER A 130 -29.43 32.79 -35.18
C SER A 130 -30.78 33.20 -35.79
N PRO A 131 -31.12 34.52 -35.86
CA PRO A 131 -30.31 35.72 -35.58
C PRO A 131 -31.00 36.76 -34.66
N GLY A 132 -30.26 37.80 -34.19
CA GLY A 132 -30.94 38.95 -33.56
C GLY A 132 -30.09 39.91 -32.73
N GLY A 133 -29.04 40.50 -33.31
CA GLY A 133 -28.35 41.66 -32.73
C GLY A 133 -28.87 42.96 -33.32
N ARG A 134 -29.57 43.77 -32.53
CA ARG A 134 -29.83 45.20 -32.81
C ARG A 134 -29.52 46.01 -31.56
N ALA A 135 -28.64 47.01 -31.69
CA ALA A 135 -28.77 48.28 -30.99
C ALA A 135 -27.98 49.35 -31.73
N SER A 136 -28.71 50.27 -32.35
CA SER A 136 -28.24 51.59 -32.77
C SER A 136 -27.72 52.39 -31.57
N ILE A 137 -26.66 53.17 -31.77
CA ILE A 137 -26.50 54.46 -31.11
C ILE A 137 -26.07 55.45 -32.19
N HIS A 138 -26.93 56.44 -32.40
CA HIS A 138 -26.70 57.62 -33.23
C HIS A 138 -26.88 58.86 -32.34
N GLN A 139 -26.19 59.93 -32.75
CA GLN A 139 -26.29 61.35 -32.35
C GLN A 139 -25.42 61.76 -31.15
N ALA A 140 -24.70 62.89 -31.19
CA ALA A 140 -24.70 64.02 -32.12
C ALA A 140 -23.27 64.54 -32.38
#